data_AF-A0A5A7QPL3-F1
#
_entry.id   AF-A0A5A7QPL3-F1
#
_cell.length_a   1.000
_cell.length_b   1.000
_cell.length_c   1.000
_cell.angle_alpha   90.00
_cell.angle_beta   90.00
_cell.angle_gamma   90.00
#
_symmetry.space_group_name_H-M   'P 1'
#
loop_
_entity.id
_entity.type
_entity.pdbx_description
1 polymer ?
#
loop_
_entity_poly.entity_id
_entity_poly.type
_entity_poly.pdbx_seq_one_letter_code
_entity_poly.pdbx_strand_id
1 'polypeptide(L)'
;MTFSSNGMYIATASEQGTIIRVHLISEPTKSYSFRRGSYPSTIFSLSFGPSDNLPDILLAASSSGSVHIFSLRFDLNERGRKSNSFLGSIMPGSVSDVLDPAHHLVFHHASAVGIRSDAVIRKIEKASGTSMSEPVALRATVSVITFMGYFQEYCLRINYKNEATWTLEHEFNLLTAVAKHTAS
;
A
#
# COMPACT_ATOMS: atom_id res chain seq x y z
N MET A 1 7.95 -9.68 3.17
CA MET A 1 6.95 -10.49 2.46
C MET A 1 5.67 -10.47 3.28
N THR A 2 4.50 -10.47 2.66
CA THR A 2 3.21 -10.58 3.38
C THR A 2 2.17 -11.30 2.53
N PHE A 3 1.20 -11.95 3.18
CA PHE A 3 0.01 -12.51 2.56
C PHE A 3 -1.18 -11.56 2.72
N SER A 4 -2.12 -11.58 1.77
CA SER A 4 -3.42 -10.94 1.98
C SER A 4 -4.25 -11.73 2.99
N SER A 5 -5.18 -11.07 3.68
CA SER A 5 -6.01 -11.69 4.73
C SER A 5 -6.83 -12.89 4.24
N ASN A 6 -7.23 -12.87 2.97
CA ASN A 6 -7.97 -13.96 2.32
C ASN A 6 -7.05 -15.04 1.69
N GLY A 7 -5.73 -14.93 1.82
CA GLY A 7 -4.78 -15.90 1.27
C GLY A 7 -4.70 -15.94 -0.26
N MET A 8 -5.28 -14.97 -0.97
CA MET A 8 -5.25 -14.93 -2.43
C MET A 8 -3.92 -14.41 -2.99
N TYR A 9 -3.26 -13.50 -2.27
CA TYR A 9 -2.09 -12.79 -2.75
C TYR A 9 -0.90 -12.91 -1.82
N ILE A 10 0.29 -12.89 -2.42
CA ILE A 10 1.56 -12.71 -1.72
C ILE A 10 2.31 -11.52 -2.30
N ALA A 11 2.75 -10.62 -1.43
CA ALA A 11 3.58 -9.47 -1.80
C ALA A 11 5.03 -9.68 -1.34
N THR A 12 5.96 -9.33 -2.20
CA THR A 12 7.40 -9.42 -1.99
C THR A 12 8.09 -8.12 -2.42
N ALA A 13 9.31 -7.92 -1.93
CA ALA A 13 10.18 -6.83 -2.34
C ALA A 13 11.46 -7.41 -2.94
N SER A 14 11.99 -6.77 -3.98
CA SER A 14 13.34 -7.07 -4.48
C SER A 14 14.39 -6.82 -3.40
N GLU A 15 15.56 -7.45 -3.52
CA GLU A 15 16.71 -7.21 -2.63
C GLU A 15 17.08 -5.71 -2.53
N GLN A 16 17.10 -5.00 -3.67
CA GLN A 16 17.36 -3.55 -3.71
C GLN A 16 16.20 -2.69 -3.18
N GLY A 17 15.03 -3.29 -2.92
CA GLY A 17 13.82 -2.59 -2.50
C GLY A 17 13.29 -1.53 -3.47
N THR A 18 13.68 -1.60 -4.75
CA THR A 18 13.17 -0.71 -5.80
C THR A 18 11.88 -1.24 -6.43
N ILE A 19 11.65 -2.55 -6.37
CA ILE A 19 10.48 -3.22 -6.95
C ILE A 19 9.71 -3.96 -5.85
N ILE A 20 8.39 -3.76 -5.83
CA ILE A 20 7.43 -4.54 -5.05
C ILE A 20 6.65 -5.41 -6.02
N ARG A 21 6.54 -6.71 -5.74
CA ARG A 21 5.85 -7.66 -6.63
C ARG A 21 4.72 -8.35 -5.88
N VAL A 22 3.55 -8.45 -6.51
CA VAL A 22 2.37 -9.14 -5.95
C VAL A 22 2.00 -10.29 -6.86
N HIS A 23 1.91 -11.49 -6.32
CA HIS A 23 1.52 -12.69 -7.08
C HIS A 23 0.16 -13.19 -6.61
N LEU A 24 -0.64 -13.70 -7.56
CA LEU A 24 -1.80 -14.53 -7.24
C LEU A 24 -1.29 -15.92 -6.87
N ILE A 25 -1.68 -16.44 -5.70
CA ILE A 25 -1.16 -17.72 -5.20
C ILE A 25 -1.63 -18.90 -6.08
N SER A 26 -2.87 -18.85 -6.59
CA SER A 26 -3.41 -19.89 -7.45
C SER A 26 -2.80 -19.92 -8.85
N GLU A 27 -2.25 -18.78 -9.32
CA GLU A 27 -1.64 -18.64 -10.65
C GLU A 27 -0.35 -17.83 -10.54
N PRO A 28 0.78 -18.43 -10.14
CA PRO A 28 2.01 -17.70 -9.79
C PRO A 28 2.65 -16.95 -10.98
N THR A 29 2.26 -17.29 -12.21
CA THR A 29 2.64 -16.58 -13.44
C THR A 29 1.96 -15.22 -13.57
N LYS A 30 0.79 -15.02 -12.94
CA LYS A 30 0.11 -13.74 -12.85
C LYS A 30 0.68 -12.93 -11.69
N SER A 31 1.31 -11.79 -12.02
CA SER A 31 1.87 -10.89 -11.01
C SER A 31 1.79 -9.43 -11.40
N TYR A 32 1.73 -8.57 -10.39
CA TYR A 32 1.91 -7.12 -10.50
C TYR A 32 3.33 -6.77 -10.08
N SER A 33 3.92 -5.79 -10.76
CA SER A 33 5.22 -5.24 -10.37
C SER A 33 5.11 -3.73 -10.26
N PHE A 34 5.31 -3.20 -9.06
CA PHE A 34 5.30 -1.79 -8.76
C PHE A 34 6.73 -1.28 -8.55
N ARG A 35 7.06 -0.15 -9.15
CA ARG A 35 8.31 0.55 -8.85
C ARG A 35 8.10 1.45 -7.64
N ARG A 36 8.75 1.12 -6.52
CA ARG A 36 8.78 1.97 -5.31
C ARG A 36 9.52 3.28 -5.55
N GLY A 37 10.61 3.23 -6.34
CA GLY A 37 11.40 4.38 -6.72
C GLY A 37 12.65 3.97 -7.50
N SER A 38 13.49 4.95 -7.88
CA SER A 38 14.74 4.70 -8.62
C SER A 38 15.89 4.28 -7.71
N TYR A 39 15.97 4.86 -6.52
CA TYR A 39 17.04 4.59 -5.57
C TYR A 39 16.76 3.36 -4.69
N PRO A 40 17.77 2.54 -4.37
CA PRO A 40 17.62 1.44 -3.41
C PRO A 40 17.15 1.93 -2.04
N SER A 41 16.29 1.15 -1.39
CA SER A 41 15.82 1.41 -0.03
C SER A 41 15.31 0.10 0.59
N THR A 42 15.81 -0.27 1.76
CA THR A 42 15.42 -1.50 2.44
C THR A 42 13.94 -1.44 2.79
N ILE A 43 13.14 -2.41 2.32
CA ILE A 43 11.73 -2.53 2.69
C ILE A 43 11.64 -3.14 4.09
N PHE A 44 11.05 -2.42 5.03
CA PHE A 44 10.88 -2.90 6.40
C PHE A 44 9.57 -3.67 6.58
N SER A 45 8.46 -3.15 6.03
CA SER A 45 7.17 -3.82 6.11
C SER A 45 6.40 -3.72 4.81
N LEU A 46 5.53 -4.72 4.60
CA LEU A 46 4.51 -4.76 3.56
C LEU A 46 3.18 -5.10 4.24
N SER A 47 2.10 -4.44 3.86
CA SER A 47 0.77 -4.72 4.43
C SER A 47 -0.31 -4.57 3.38
N PHE A 48 -1.10 -5.62 3.16
CA PHE A 48 -2.35 -5.49 2.42
C PHE A 48 -3.39 -4.77 3.27
N GLY A 49 -4.33 -4.11 2.60
CA GLY A 49 -5.57 -3.68 3.21
C GLY A 49 -6.45 -4.87 3.64
N PRO A 50 -7.17 -4.78 4.76
CA PRO A 50 -8.18 -5.77 5.13
C PRO A 50 -9.42 -5.61 4.23
N SER A 51 -9.81 -6.63 3.46
CA SER A 51 -11.05 -6.63 2.67
C SER A 51 -11.60 -8.03 2.40
N ASP A 52 -12.90 -8.10 2.10
CA ASP A 52 -13.62 -9.35 1.84
C ASP A 52 -13.56 -9.82 0.38
N ASN A 53 -13.19 -8.95 -0.58
CA ASN A 53 -13.31 -9.25 -2.02
C ASN A 53 -12.18 -8.65 -2.89
N LEU A 54 -10.90 -8.85 -2.48
CA LEU A 54 -9.64 -8.41 -3.11
C LEU A 54 -8.99 -7.20 -2.41
N PRO A 55 -7.67 -7.16 -2.24
CA PRO A 55 -7.01 -6.03 -1.61
C PRO A 55 -7.11 -4.81 -2.53
N ASP A 56 -7.75 -3.73 -2.06
CA ASP A 56 -7.81 -2.49 -2.84
C ASP A 56 -6.46 -1.79 -2.89
N ILE A 57 -5.63 -1.98 -1.86
CA ILE A 57 -4.34 -1.33 -1.69
C ILE A 57 -3.30 -2.23 -0.98
N LEU A 58 -2.03 -1.98 -1.30
CA LEU A 58 -0.84 -2.54 -0.65
C LEU A 58 0.06 -1.41 -0.15
N LEU A 59 0.49 -1.49 1.10
CA LEU A 59 1.45 -0.59 1.72
C LEU A 59 2.87 -1.17 1.66
N ALA A 60 3.87 -0.31 1.43
CA ALA A 60 5.28 -0.61 1.65
C ALA A 60 5.97 0.52 2.43
N ALA A 61 6.50 0.22 3.62
CA ALA A 61 7.37 1.12 4.38
C ALA A 61 8.84 0.75 4.19
N SER A 62 9.72 1.75 4.14
CA SER A 62 11.14 1.52 3.83
C SER A 62 12.09 2.41 4.62
N SER A 63 13.39 2.11 4.54
CA SER A 63 14.47 2.83 5.22
C SER A 63 14.60 4.30 4.83
N SER A 64 14.00 4.74 3.72
CA SER A 64 13.90 6.17 3.39
C SER A 64 12.92 6.94 4.25
N GLY A 65 12.27 6.30 5.23
CA GLY A 65 11.24 6.93 6.07
C GLY A 65 9.93 7.18 5.33
N SER A 66 9.80 6.71 4.09
CA SER A 66 8.61 6.85 3.27
C SER A 66 7.71 5.62 3.33
N VAL A 67 6.41 5.88 3.24
CA VAL A 67 5.37 4.87 3.03
C VAL A 67 4.83 5.03 1.60
N HIS A 68 4.79 3.93 0.87
CA HIS A 68 4.20 3.86 -0.47
C HIS A 68 2.91 3.08 -0.42
N ILE A 69 1.87 3.54 -1.13
CA ILE A 69 0.61 2.83 -1.31
C ILE A 69 0.45 2.51 -2.79
N PHE A 70 0.18 1.24 -3.09
CA PHE A 70 -0.06 0.73 -4.43
C PHE A 70 -1.50 0.25 -4.53
N SER A 71 -2.24 0.76 -5.51
CA SER A 71 -3.61 0.31 -5.78
C SER A 71 -3.61 -0.95 -6.64
N LEU A 72 -4.29 -2.00 -6.19
CA LEU A 72 -4.37 -3.29 -6.88
C LEU A 72 -5.71 -3.39 -7.61
N ARG A 73 -5.86 -2.69 -8.74
CA ARG A 73 -7.03 -2.86 -9.59
C ARG A 73 -6.84 -4.09 -10.48
N PHE A 74 -7.55 -5.17 -10.16
CA PHE A 74 -7.84 -6.18 -11.17
C PHE A 74 -8.90 -5.58 -12.07
N ASP A 75 -8.58 -5.37 -13.35
CA ASP A 75 -9.62 -5.22 -14.35
C ASP A 75 -10.42 -6.54 -14.37
N LEU A 76 -11.48 -6.60 -13.56
CA LEU A 76 -12.49 -7.67 -13.55
C LEU A 76 -13.27 -7.76 -14.89
N ASN A 77 -12.79 -7.07 -15.95
CA ASN A 77 -13.52 -6.80 -17.17
C ASN A 77 -12.83 -7.26 -18.47
N GLU A 78 -11.84 -8.15 -18.38
CA GLU A 78 -11.23 -8.86 -19.53
C GLU A 78 -12.19 -9.84 -20.25
N ARG A 79 -13.51 -9.77 -20.01
CA ARG A 79 -14.51 -10.53 -20.77
C ARG A 79 -15.32 -9.72 -21.79
N GLY A 80 -15.05 -8.42 -22.00
CA GLY A 80 -16.01 -7.60 -22.76
C GLY A 80 -15.55 -6.37 -23.53
N ARG A 81 -14.26 -6.05 -23.67
CA ARG A 81 -13.85 -4.84 -24.44
C ARG A 81 -12.74 -5.14 -25.43
N LYS A 82 -13.13 -5.69 -26.59
CA LYS A 82 -12.42 -5.42 -27.83
C LYS A 82 -12.76 -3.99 -28.25
N SER A 83 -11.83 -3.06 -28.13
CA SER A 83 -11.84 -1.83 -28.93
C SER A 83 -10.48 -1.68 -29.59
N ASN A 84 -10.54 -1.60 -30.92
CA ASN A 84 -9.42 -1.56 -31.85
C ASN A 84 -8.39 -0.49 -31.47
N SER A 85 -7.17 -0.91 -31.18
CA SER A 85 -5.97 -0.18 -31.57
C SER A 85 -5.08 -1.15 -32.32
N PHE A 86 -4.96 -0.91 -33.62
CA PHE A 86 -4.20 -1.72 -34.57
C PHE A 86 -2.70 -1.48 -34.37
N LEU A 87 -1.93 -2.56 -34.54
CA LEU A 87 -0.46 -2.68 -34.63
C LEU A 87 0.31 -2.96 -33.33
N GLY A 88 0.54 -4.26 -33.09
CA GLY A 88 1.52 -4.78 -32.14
C GLY A 88 1.23 -6.24 -31.78
N SER A 89 1.60 -7.16 -32.65
CA SER A 89 1.40 -8.62 -32.52
C SER A 89 1.97 -9.23 -31.22
N ILE A 90 1.14 -10.02 -30.54
CA ILE A 90 1.43 -11.23 -29.75
C ILE A 90 2.72 -11.22 -28.91
N MET A 91 2.56 -10.98 -27.59
CA MET A 91 3.36 -11.61 -26.52
C MET A 91 2.48 -11.80 -25.27
N PRO A 92 2.28 -13.02 -24.73
CA PRO A 92 1.64 -13.22 -23.43
C PRO A 92 2.70 -12.99 -22.34
N GLY A 93 2.69 -11.80 -21.74
CA GLY A 93 3.68 -11.39 -20.76
C GLY A 93 3.87 -9.88 -20.73
N SER A 94 2.79 -9.12 -20.53
CA SER A 94 2.88 -7.66 -20.43
C SER A 94 3.39 -7.28 -19.05
N VAL A 95 4.68 -6.96 -18.96
CA VAL A 95 5.29 -6.21 -17.83
C VAL A 95 4.99 -4.70 -17.95
N SER A 96 4.13 -4.30 -18.88
CA SER A 96 3.89 -2.91 -19.27
C SER A 96 2.80 -2.23 -18.43
N ASP A 97 1.79 -2.96 -17.95
CA ASP A 97 0.56 -2.33 -17.48
C ASP A 97 0.51 -1.92 -16.00
N VAL A 98 1.67 -1.86 -15.31
CA VAL A 98 1.72 -1.49 -13.87
C VAL A 98 2.84 -0.48 -13.56
N LEU A 99 3.33 0.23 -14.58
CA LEU A 99 4.25 1.36 -14.38
C LEU A 99 3.54 2.72 -14.45
N ASP A 100 2.20 2.74 -14.47
CA ASP A 100 1.43 3.98 -14.45
C ASP A 100 1.54 4.67 -13.07
N PRO A 101 2.09 5.90 -12.99
CA PRO A 101 2.16 6.69 -11.76
C PRO A 101 0.80 6.87 -11.08
N ALA A 102 -0.31 6.75 -11.82
CA ALA A 102 -1.66 6.91 -11.29
C ALA A 102 -2.07 5.86 -10.25
N HIS A 103 -1.26 4.83 -9.99
CA HIS A 103 -1.54 3.80 -8.99
C HIS A 103 -0.54 3.80 -7.81
N HIS A 104 0.32 4.81 -7.73
CA HIS A 104 1.40 4.89 -6.75
C HIS A 104 1.36 6.19 -5.95
N LEU A 105 1.04 6.07 -4.67
CA LEU A 105 1.00 7.19 -3.74
C LEU A 105 2.18 7.11 -2.79
N VAL A 106 2.76 8.26 -2.46
CA VAL A 106 3.93 8.34 -1.59
C VAL A 106 3.67 9.31 -0.45
N PHE A 107 3.85 8.82 0.76
CA PHE A 107 3.91 9.64 1.97
C PHE A 107 5.35 9.72 2.43
N HIS A 108 5.94 10.89 2.23
CA HIS A 108 7.27 11.19 2.73
C HIS A 108 7.20 11.48 4.22
N HIS A 109 8.23 11.06 4.97
CA HIS A 109 8.35 11.31 6.42
C HIS A 109 7.29 10.62 7.28
N ALA A 110 6.85 9.43 6.88
CA ALA A 110 6.03 8.56 7.73
C ALA A 110 6.79 8.06 8.96
N SER A 111 8.12 8.05 8.90
CA SER A 111 9.02 7.79 10.02
C SER A 111 10.38 8.43 9.75
N ALA A 112 11.23 8.51 10.78
CA ALA A 112 12.60 8.98 10.61
C ALA A 112 13.40 8.03 9.68
N VAL A 113 14.25 8.61 8.84
CA VAL A 113 15.11 7.88 7.90
C VAL A 113 16.02 6.90 8.66
N GLY A 114 16.15 5.68 8.15
CA GLY A 114 16.97 4.62 8.72
C GLY A 114 16.39 3.92 9.96
N ILE A 115 15.34 4.48 10.57
CA ILE A 115 14.68 3.84 11.72
C ILE A 115 13.78 2.72 11.21
N ARG A 116 14.07 1.49 11.63
CA ARG A 116 13.22 0.33 11.34
C ARG A 116 11.80 0.60 11.86
N SER A 117 10.82 0.34 11.01
CA SER A 117 9.40 0.50 11.34
C SER A 117 8.58 -0.66 10.82
N ASP A 118 7.47 -0.94 11.49
CA ASP A 118 6.42 -1.82 11.01
C ASP A 118 5.15 -1.00 10.79
N ALA A 119 4.72 -0.92 9.54
CA ALA A 119 3.55 -0.18 9.11
C ALA A 119 2.47 -1.13 8.58
N VAL A 120 1.24 -0.96 9.08
CA VAL A 120 0.11 -1.86 8.81
C VAL A 120 -1.14 -1.04 8.47
N ILE A 121 -1.86 -1.46 7.42
CA ILE A 121 -3.20 -0.96 7.13
C ILE A 121 -4.19 -1.67 8.05
N ARG A 122 -4.80 -0.93 8.96
CA ARG A 122 -5.66 -1.45 10.02
C ARG A 122 -7.11 -1.59 9.60
N LYS A 123 -7.58 -0.64 8.79
CA LYS A 123 -8.98 -0.51 8.38
C LYS A 123 -9.04 0.18 7.03
N ILE A 124 -9.99 -0.24 6.19
CA ILE A 124 -10.37 0.46 4.97
C ILE A 124 -11.87 0.69 5.00
N GLU A 125 -12.28 1.91 4.67
CA GLU A 125 -13.67 2.31 4.50
C GLU A 125 -13.82 2.92 3.10
N LYS A 126 -14.65 2.29 2.28
CA LYS A 126 -15.07 2.86 1.00
C LYS A 126 -16.15 3.90 1.27
N ALA A 127 -16.05 5.07 0.66
CA ALA A 127 -17.09 6.08 0.85
C ALA A 127 -18.38 5.65 0.14
N SER A 128 -19.47 5.57 0.90
CA SER A 128 -20.83 5.55 0.36
C SER A 128 -21.25 6.98 0.05
N GLY A 129 -21.32 7.35 -1.23
CA GLY A 129 -21.49 8.73 -1.66
C GLY A 129 -22.84 9.34 -1.30
N THR A 130 -22.83 10.48 -0.59
CA THR A 130 -23.93 11.46 -0.58
C THR A 130 -23.51 12.90 -0.21
N SER A 131 -22.26 13.33 -0.42
CA SER A 131 -21.87 14.72 -0.15
C SER A 131 -21.07 15.32 -1.31
N MET A 132 -21.55 16.48 -1.77
CA MET A 132 -21.10 17.20 -2.97
C MET A 132 -19.89 18.11 -2.75
N SER A 133 -19.17 17.98 -1.64
CA SER A 133 -17.87 18.64 -1.45
C SER A 133 -16.77 17.60 -1.29
N GLU A 134 -16.03 17.39 -2.37
CA GLU A 134 -14.92 16.43 -2.52
C GLU A 134 -15.23 15.00 -2.04
N PRO A 135 -15.84 14.16 -2.88
CA PRO A 135 -16.17 12.81 -2.46
C PRO A 135 -14.84 12.03 -2.27
N VAL A 136 -14.54 11.66 -1.02
CA VAL A 136 -13.47 10.70 -0.70
C VAL A 136 -13.85 9.38 -1.40
N ALA A 137 -12.91 8.70 -2.04
CA ALA A 137 -13.14 7.38 -2.61
C ALA A 137 -12.85 6.28 -1.57
N LEU A 138 -11.77 6.48 -0.80
CA LEU A 138 -11.27 5.52 0.18
C LEU A 138 -10.69 6.26 1.39
N ARG A 139 -11.03 5.77 2.59
CA ARG A 139 -10.36 6.12 3.84
C ARG A 139 -9.65 4.88 4.38
N ALA A 140 -8.40 5.03 4.81
CA ALA A 140 -7.66 3.96 5.48
C ALA A 140 -7.04 4.46 6.78
N THR A 141 -7.05 3.60 7.80
CA THR A 141 -6.30 3.80 9.04
C THR A 141 -4.99 3.03 8.92
N VAL A 142 -3.86 3.72 9.09
CA VAL A 142 -2.51 3.13 9.00
C VAL A 142 -1.82 3.33 10.34
N SER A 143 -1.37 2.24 10.96
CA SER A 143 -0.51 2.33 12.15
C SER A 143 0.94 2.11 11.76
N VAL A 144 1.85 2.88 12.35
CA VAL A 144 3.30 2.74 12.21
C VAL A 144 3.90 2.59 13.60
N ILE A 145 4.61 1.49 13.84
CA ILE A 145 5.41 1.30 15.05
C ILE A 145 6.88 1.39 14.67
N THR A 146 7.63 2.26 15.34
CA THR A 146 9.07 2.43 15.10
C THR A 146 9.89 1.67 16.14
N PHE A 147 11.11 1.29 15.78
CA PHE A 147 12.06 0.66 16.72
C PHE A 147 12.50 1.59 17.85
N MET A 148 12.25 2.90 17.72
CA MET A 148 12.42 3.88 18.80
C MET A 148 11.24 3.89 19.79
N GLY A 149 10.26 3.02 19.59
CA GLY A 149 9.12 2.85 20.50
C GLY A 149 7.96 3.81 20.25
N TYR A 150 7.96 4.57 19.17
CA TYR A 150 6.79 5.38 18.81
C TYR A 150 5.75 4.55 18.07
N PHE A 151 4.50 4.62 18.54
CA PHE A 151 3.31 4.24 17.79
C PHE A 151 2.70 5.50 17.21
N GLN A 152 2.42 5.50 15.91
CA GLN A 152 1.78 6.58 15.19
C GLN A 152 0.60 6.02 14.41
N GLU A 153 -0.54 6.70 14.45
CA GLU A 153 -1.72 6.34 13.68
C GLU A 153 -2.06 7.46 12.71
N TYR A 154 -2.13 7.11 11.44
CA TYR A 154 -2.44 8.02 10.34
C TYR A 154 -3.80 7.68 9.72
N CYS A 155 -4.54 8.73 9.38
CA CYS A 155 -5.72 8.67 8.52
C CYS A 155 -5.29 9.03 7.09
N LEU A 156 -5.34 8.05 6.19
CA LEU A 156 -5.17 8.22 4.75
C LEU A 156 -6.53 8.43 4.09
N ARG A 157 -6.70 9.51 3.34
CA ARG A 157 -7.88 9.76 2.51
C ARG A 157 -7.46 9.89 1.06
N ILE A 158 -8.06 9.08 0.20
CA ILE A 158 -7.83 9.10 -1.25
C ILE A 158 -9.13 9.54 -1.92
N ASN A 159 -9.08 10.55 -2.78
CA ASN A 159 -10.24 11.00 -3.56
C ASN A 159 -10.37 10.23 -4.90
N TYR A 160 -11.43 10.48 -5.67
CA TYR A 160 -11.63 9.83 -6.97
C TYR A 160 -10.60 10.21 -8.04
N LYS A 161 -9.82 11.27 -7.82
CA LYS A 161 -8.69 11.67 -8.68
C LYS A 161 -7.38 10.98 -8.29
N ASN A 162 -7.41 10.06 -7.32
CA ASN A 162 -6.24 9.41 -6.74
C ASN A 162 -5.25 10.41 -6.11
N GLU A 163 -5.76 11.49 -5.53
CA GLU A 163 -4.96 12.38 -4.68
C GLU A 163 -5.10 11.92 -3.23
N ALA A 164 -3.99 11.85 -2.50
CA ALA A 164 -3.94 11.35 -1.14
C ALA A 164 -3.62 12.46 -0.14
N THR A 165 -4.38 12.50 0.94
CA THR A 165 -4.07 13.30 2.13
C THR A 165 -3.83 12.38 3.32
N TRP A 166 -2.82 12.72 4.12
CA TRP A 166 -2.43 11.98 5.31
C TRP A 166 -2.54 12.89 6.51
N THR A 167 -3.22 12.44 7.55
CA THR A 167 -3.34 13.15 8.82
C THR A 167 -2.82 12.25 9.93
N LEU A 168 -1.88 12.74 10.75
CA LEU A 168 -1.50 12.06 12.00
C LEU A 168 -2.63 12.29 13.02
N GLU A 169 -3.31 11.21 13.42
CA GLU A 169 -4.42 11.27 14.37
C GLU A 169 -3.91 11.03 15.81
N HIS A 170 -2.98 10.08 15.98
CA HIS A 170 -2.45 9.72 17.29
C HIS A 170 -0.94 9.45 17.24
N GLU A 171 -0.23 9.84 18.29
CA GLU A 171 1.17 9.47 18.52
C GLU A 171 1.40 9.15 20.01
N PHE A 172 2.01 8.00 20.28
CA PHE A 172 2.35 7.56 21.63
C PHE A 172 3.78 7.03 21.67
N ASN A 173 4.50 7.32 22.75
CA ASN A 173 5.75 6.62 23.06
C ASN A 173 5.43 5.39 23.92
N LEU A 174 5.56 4.21 23.32
CA LEU A 174 5.29 2.92 23.95
C LEU A 174 6.28 2.60 25.07
N LEU A 175 7.50 3.13 25.05
CA LEU A 175 8.50 2.89 26.09
C LEU A 175 8.15 3.61 27.40
N THR A 176 7.57 4.81 27.31
CA THR A 176 7.15 5.57 28.50
C THR A 176 5.75 5.19 28.98
N ALA A 177 4.88 4.69 28.09
CA ALA A 177 3.55 4.20 28.45
C ALA A 177 3.60 3.00 29.41
N VAL A 178 4.57 2.09 29.25
CA VAL A 178 4.73 0.90 30.10
C VAL A 178 5.22 1.27 31.51
N ALA A 179 6.12 2.25 31.63
CA ALA A 179 6.71 2.65 32.91
C ALA A 179 5.68 3.18 33.93
N LYS A 180 4.53 3.69 33.47
CA LYS A 180 3.46 4.18 34.35
C LYS A 180 2.62 3.08 34.99
N HIS A 181 2.60 1.87 34.42
CA HIS A 181 1.81 0.74 34.94
C HIS A 181 2.59 -0.18 35.88
N THR A 182 3.93 -0.12 35.88
CA THR A 182 4.77 -0.90 36.80
C THR A 182 5.12 -0.16 38.08
N ALA A 183 4.66 1.09 38.24
CA ALA A 183 4.94 1.94 39.39
C ALA A 183 3.73 2.11 40.35
N SER A 184 2.70 1.25 40.23
CA SER A 184 1.54 1.20 41.13
C SER A 184 1.55 -0.05 42.00
#